data_AF-A0A9D8JZA2-F1
#
_entry.id   AF-A0A9D8JZA2-F1
#
_cell.length_a   1.000
_cell.length_b   1.000
_cell.length_c   1.000
_cell.angle_alpha   90.00
_cell.angle_beta   90.00
_cell.angle_gamma   90.00
#
_symmetry.space_group_name_H-M   'P 1'
#
loop_
_entity.id
_entity.type
_entity.pdbx_description
1 polymer ?
#
loop_
_entity_poly.entity_id
_entity_poly.type
_entity_poly.pdbx_seq_one_letter_code
_entity_poly.pdbx_strand_id
1 'polypeptide(L)'
;MRQKPSVINRKIDTPVEIRHPICFRICGFNVSIIVKVFASLFRRIVGGKRSIPLTIAAVAFYTVLAGADASVVRAALMGGLVLLSDGFHRPSNGLASLAAAAFLMTAFNPGALWDVGFQLSVAATLGLIIYAEPFTRAATNVLTRIAPQDTAQWIVGAVGEFSLLTLAAQITTLPLIAFYFHQISIVSLVANVVVLPVQPQVMILGGLAAIGAMIAKPLGAILFWLAWPSVTFTIAAVELLAQVPLATIPIDRFPVAALFGIYTALIGLTWLAVRDPSRRPPWITSAAAWASSAALGVVAIGALAAWNIYLHQPNGKLRVTFFDVGHGDAILIQTPSGQYALIDGGPSPNALAESLGRALPANERTLDLVFAASPQPDRLGGLPGLFGRYTILQAVSAGEAGRSSAYREWADGLSSRGIAPLAAENGQRFDLGSGAILSVIDVRDEGATLRLDYGQAAFLFPIGLDAKAATELAASGLIAPAAVLLAPDHGNANSMSMLFLDAAQPRAIVIAIGAGNSPKAQTMKLFEGRTVLRTDERGAISFATDGKQLWVEAER
;
A
#
# COMPACT_ATOMS: atom_id res chain seq x y z
N MET A 1 49.48 27.40 2.73
CA MET A 1 48.01 27.57 2.59
C MET A 1 47.47 26.40 1.79
N ARG A 2 46.84 25.43 2.46
CA ARG A 2 46.11 24.31 1.83
C ARG A 2 44.62 24.57 2.05
N GLN A 3 43.82 24.70 0.99
CA GLN A 3 42.36 24.64 1.08
C GLN A 3 41.88 23.42 0.29
N LYS A 4 41.24 22.50 1.01
CA LYS A 4 40.47 21.35 0.49
C LYS A 4 39.16 21.87 -0.12
N PRO A 5 38.64 21.24 -1.19
CA PRO A 5 37.25 21.44 -1.58
C PRO A 5 36.32 20.65 -0.65
N SER A 6 35.31 21.35 -0.17
CA SER A 6 34.27 20.91 0.76
C SER A 6 33.24 19.99 0.09
N VAL A 7 33.10 18.78 0.63
CA VAL A 7 32.00 17.85 0.36
C VAL A 7 30.73 18.43 0.97
N ILE A 8 29.79 18.88 0.13
CA ILE A 8 28.46 19.31 0.55
C ILE A 8 27.63 18.05 0.81
N ASN A 9 27.63 17.61 2.06
CA ASN A 9 26.77 16.57 2.57
C ASN A 9 25.42 17.20 2.95
N ARG A 10 24.52 17.41 1.97
CA ARG A 10 23.12 17.77 2.26
C ARG A 10 22.38 16.52 2.71
N LYS A 11 22.43 16.26 4.02
CA LYS A 11 21.38 15.53 4.73
C LYS A 11 20.07 16.27 4.47
N ILE A 12 19.22 15.69 3.64
CA ILE A 12 17.82 16.07 3.55
C ILE A 12 17.17 15.43 4.78
N ASP A 13 17.20 16.14 5.90
CA ASP A 13 16.33 15.86 7.04
C ASP A 13 14.93 16.32 6.63
N THR A 14 14.21 15.50 5.86
CA THR A 14 12.76 15.57 5.84
C THR A 14 12.29 15.07 7.19
N PRO A 15 11.58 15.88 8.00
CA PRO A 15 10.81 15.31 9.09
C PRO A 15 9.78 14.43 8.40
N VAL A 16 9.94 13.12 8.52
CA VAL A 16 8.86 12.17 8.24
C VAL A 16 7.81 12.49 9.30
N GLU A 17 6.93 13.45 8.99
CA GLU A 17 5.72 13.69 9.74
C GLU A 17 4.86 12.45 9.46
N ILE A 18 5.07 11.40 10.28
CA ILE A 18 4.25 10.19 10.29
C ILE A 18 2.87 10.61 10.77
N ARG A 19 2.08 11.27 9.90
CA ARG A 19 0.64 11.45 10.01
C ARG A 19 -0.03 10.13 9.65
N HIS A 20 0.31 9.07 10.36
CA HIS A 20 -0.60 7.95 10.45
C HIS A 20 -1.67 8.36 11.48
N PRO A 21 -2.95 8.45 11.11
CA PRO A 21 -4.02 8.69 12.06
C PRO A 21 -4.30 7.39 12.82
N ILE A 22 -3.29 6.88 13.52
CA ILE A 22 -3.51 5.92 14.59
C ILE A 22 -4.04 6.76 15.74
N CYS A 23 -5.18 6.35 16.31
CA CYS A 23 -5.88 7.09 17.34
C CYS A 23 -5.12 7.04 18.69
N PHE A 24 -3.88 7.54 18.73
CA PHE A 24 -3.13 7.80 19.97
C PHE A 24 -3.46 9.17 20.57
N ARG A 25 -4.60 9.75 20.18
CA ARG A 25 -5.13 10.94 20.85
C ARG A 25 -5.70 10.45 22.19
N ILE A 26 -5.12 10.93 23.29
CA ILE A 26 -5.40 10.55 24.68
C ILE A 26 -6.84 10.03 24.83
N CYS A 27 -6.98 8.70 24.87
CA CYS A 27 -8.28 8.07 25.07
C CYS A 27 -8.81 8.55 26.43
N GLY A 28 -10.11 8.88 26.53
CA GLY A 28 -10.71 9.30 27.81
C GLY A 28 -10.45 8.31 28.96
N PHE A 29 -10.10 7.06 28.64
CA PHE A 29 -9.56 6.05 29.54
C PHE A 29 -8.36 6.53 30.36
N ASN A 30 -7.38 7.19 29.74
CA ASN A 30 -6.18 7.70 30.41
C ASN A 30 -6.53 8.74 31.49
N VAL A 31 -7.39 9.69 31.15
CA VAL A 31 -7.86 10.70 32.11
C VAL A 31 -8.71 10.05 33.20
N SER A 32 -9.49 9.02 32.87
CA SER A 32 -10.27 8.26 33.87
C SER A 32 -9.38 7.53 34.89
N ILE A 33 -8.24 6.99 34.47
CA ILE A 33 -7.25 6.37 35.37
C ILE A 33 -6.67 7.44 36.30
N ILE A 34 -6.30 8.60 35.77
CA ILE A 34 -5.77 9.70 36.58
C ILE A 34 -6.79 10.15 37.62
N VAL A 35 -8.05 10.33 37.20
CA VAL A 35 -9.16 10.65 38.11
C VAL A 35 -9.25 9.59 39.23
N LYS A 36 -9.21 8.29 38.90
CA LYS A 36 -9.27 7.20 39.88
C LYS A 36 -8.06 7.19 40.83
N VAL A 37 -6.85 7.40 40.31
CA VAL A 37 -5.61 7.42 41.11
C VAL A 37 -5.63 8.59 42.10
N PHE A 38 -5.91 9.81 41.64
CA PHE A 38 -6.00 10.97 42.52
C PHE A 38 -7.17 10.85 43.50
N ALA A 39 -8.33 10.39 43.05
CA ALA A 39 -9.46 10.16 43.94
C ALA A 39 -9.12 9.16 45.05
N SER A 40 -8.47 8.04 44.71
CA SER A 40 -8.05 7.02 45.68
C SER A 40 -7.02 7.57 46.66
N LEU A 41 -6.01 8.28 46.16
CA LEU A 41 -4.94 8.87 46.97
C LEU A 41 -5.49 9.90 47.95
N PHE A 42 -6.28 10.87 47.46
CA PHE A 42 -6.82 11.94 48.30
C PHE A 42 -7.93 11.44 49.23
N ARG A 43 -8.68 10.40 48.85
CA ARG A 43 -9.62 9.76 49.76
C ARG A 43 -8.91 9.06 50.92
N ARG A 44 -7.70 8.51 50.71
CA ARG A 44 -6.87 7.94 51.79
C ARG A 44 -6.26 9.02 52.70
N ILE A 45 -5.86 10.16 52.14
CA ILE A 45 -5.18 11.23 52.90
C ILE A 45 -6.18 12.12 53.66
N VAL A 46 -7.22 12.61 52.99
CA VAL A 46 -8.11 13.68 53.51
C VAL A 46 -9.48 13.14 53.93
N GLY A 47 -9.88 11.96 53.43
CA GLY A 47 -11.13 11.29 53.79
C GLY A 47 -12.39 11.88 53.13
N GLY A 48 -13.36 11.00 52.84
CA GLY A 48 -14.74 11.34 52.49
C GLY A 48 -14.91 12.36 51.35
N LYS A 49 -15.87 13.28 51.50
CA LYS A 49 -16.25 14.27 50.47
C LYS A 49 -15.21 15.36 50.23
N ARG A 50 -14.24 15.54 51.13
CA ARG A 50 -13.18 16.56 51.01
C ARG A 50 -12.14 16.20 49.93
N SER A 51 -12.06 14.94 49.52
CA SER A 51 -11.19 14.51 48.43
C SER A 51 -11.67 14.96 47.05
N ILE A 52 -12.97 15.22 46.87
CA ILE A 52 -13.58 15.60 45.58
C ILE A 52 -12.99 16.90 45.02
N PRO A 53 -13.02 18.05 45.73
CA PRO A 53 -12.45 19.29 45.20
C PRO A 53 -10.94 19.18 44.94
N LEU A 54 -10.21 18.44 45.79
CA LEU A 54 -8.78 18.20 45.60
C LEU A 54 -8.50 17.39 44.32
N THR A 55 -9.33 16.39 44.05
CA THR A 55 -9.24 15.56 42.84
C THR A 55 -9.54 16.39 41.59
N ILE A 56 -10.59 17.21 41.62
CA ILE A 56 -10.94 18.11 40.51
C ILE A 56 -9.80 19.08 40.22
N ALA A 57 -9.21 19.68 41.27
CA ALA A 57 -8.06 20.58 41.12
C ALA A 57 -6.84 19.88 40.52
N ALA A 58 -6.51 18.66 40.97
CA ALA A 58 -5.40 17.89 40.42
C ALA A 58 -5.62 17.47 38.96
N VAL A 59 -6.85 17.08 38.59
CA VAL A 59 -7.21 16.74 37.21
C VAL A 59 -7.18 17.97 36.31
N ALA A 60 -7.63 19.14 36.80
CA ALA A 60 -7.53 20.40 36.08
C ALA A 60 -6.07 20.80 35.84
N PHE A 61 -5.22 20.68 36.87
CA PHE A 61 -3.78 20.92 36.75
C PHE A 61 -3.14 19.98 35.72
N TYR A 62 -3.45 18.68 35.77
CA TYR A 62 -2.99 17.70 34.78
C TYR A 62 -3.45 18.07 33.36
N THR A 63 -4.69 18.53 33.20
CA THR A 63 -5.24 18.92 31.90
C THR A 63 -4.47 20.07 31.27
N VAL A 64 -4.06 21.06 32.08
CA VAL A 64 -3.21 22.17 31.64
C VAL A 64 -1.80 21.67 31.28
N LEU A 65 -1.21 20.81 32.12
CA LEU A 65 0.10 20.20 31.86
C LEU A 65 0.11 19.40 30.55
N ALA A 66 -0.99 18.72 30.23
CA ALA A 66 -1.17 17.93 29.02
C ALA A 66 -1.46 18.77 27.77
N GLY A 67 -1.37 20.10 27.84
CA GLY A 67 -1.56 21.00 26.69
C GLY A 67 -3.01 21.40 26.41
N ALA A 68 -3.96 21.05 27.28
CA ALA A 68 -5.37 21.44 27.21
C ALA A 68 -6.08 21.11 25.88
N ASP A 69 -5.68 20.02 25.21
CA ASP A 69 -6.38 19.50 24.03
C ASP A 69 -7.87 19.24 24.32
N ALA A 70 -8.74 19.49 23.33
CA ALA A 70 -10.19 19.34 23.46
C ALA A 70 -10.62 17.97 24.01
N SER A 71 -9.92 16.90 23.61
CA SER A 71 -10.17 15.54 24.08
C SER A 71 -9.91 15.33 25.58
N VAL A 72 -8.87 15.98 26.12
CA VAL A 72 -8.45 15.91 27.53
C VAL A 72 -9.39 16.75 28.39
N VAL A 73 -9.68 17.99 27.95
CA VAL A 73 -10.60 18.91 28.64
C VAL A 73 -11.98 18.25 28.80
N ARG A 74 -12.50 17.64 27.74
CA ARG A 74 -13.78 16.92 27.81
C ARG A 74 -13.73 15.75 28.81
N ALA A 75 -12.67 14.94 28.76
CA ALA A 75 -12.54 13.80 29.67
C ALA A 75 -12.42 14.24 31.14
N ALA A 76 -11.75 15.37 31.40
CA ALA A 76 -11.67 16.00 32.71
C ALA A 76 -13.05 16.53 33.18
N LEU A 77 -13.81 17.18 32.29
CA LEU A 77 -15.17 17.65 32.59
C LEU A 77 -16.12 16.47 32.91
N MET A 78 -16.11 15.42 32.10
CA MET A 78 -16.93 14.23 32.36
C MET A 78 -16.54 13.55 33.68
N GLY A 79 -15.23 13.38 33.94
CA GLY A 79 -14.74 12.83 35.21
C GLY A 79 -15.14 13.69 36.40
N GLY A 80 -15.05 15.02 36.28
CA GLY A 80 -15.49 15.96 37.31
C GLY A 80 -16.99 15.89 37.58
N LEU A 81 -17.81 15.81 36.53
CA LEU A 81 -19.27 15.64 36.67
C LEU A 81 -19.64 14.34 37.37
N VAL A 82 -18.94 13.23 37.08
CA VAL A 82 -19.13 11.95 37.77
C VAL A 82 -18.76 12.07 39.25
N LEU A 83 -17.63 12.68 39.60
CA LEU A 83 -17.22 12.91 40.99
C LEU A 83 -18.21 13.80 41.76
N LEU A 84 -18.75 14.84 41.11
CA LEU A 84 -19.78 15.69 41.70
C LEU A 84 -21.07 14.90 41.92
N SER A 85 -21.49 14.10 40.93
CA SER A 85 -22.67 13.24 41.04
C SER A 85 -22.58 12.26 42.21
N ASP A 86 -21.40 11.66 42.42
CA ASP A 86 -21.09 10.79 43.56
C ASP A 86 -21.18 11.56 44.89
N GLY A 87 -20.63 12.78 44.94
CA GLY A 87 -20.73 13.66 46.12
C GLY A 87 -22.17 14.05 46.49
N PHE A 88 -23.06 14.16 45.49
CA PHE A 88 -24.49 14.45 45.65
C PHE A 88 -25.38 13.19 45.72
N HIS A 89 -24.80 11.99 45.68
CA HIS A 89 -25.52 10.69 45.65
C HIS A 89 -26.59 10.59 44.55
N ARG A 90 -26.34 11.19 43.37
CA ARG A 90 -27.24 11.06 42.21
C ARG A 90 -26.68 10.06 41.20
N PRO A 91 -27.54 9.26 40.54
CA PRO A 91 -27.09 8.41 39.44
C PRO A 91 -26.65 9.27 38.26
N SER A 92 -25.41 9.08 37.80
CA SER A 92 -24.88 9.77 36.62
C SER A 92 -25.32 9.04 35.35
N ASN A 93 -26.00 9.74 34.44
CA ASN A 93 -26.30 9.24 33.10
C ASN A 93 -25.19 9.67 32.13
N GLY A 94 -24.49 8.71 31.51
CA GLY A 94 -23.37 8.98 30.61
C GLY A 94 -23.70 9.89 29.43
N LEU A 95 -24.91 9.77 28.85
CA LEU A 95 -25.35 10.66 27.76
C LEU A 95 -25.59 12.09 28.26
N ALA A 96 -26.17 12.24 29.45
CA ALA A 96 -26.39 13.55 30.05
C ALA A 96 -25.05 14.22 30.42
N SER A 97 -24.08 13.45 30.93
CA SER A 97 -22.74 13.94 31.20
C SER A 97 -22.01 14.36 29.92
N LEU A 98 -22.17 13.62 28.81
CA LEU A 98 -21.59 13.98 27.51
C LEU A 98 -22.23 15.26 26.95
N ALA A 99 -23.56 15.36 27.01
CA ALA A 99 -24.29 16.55 26.58
C ALA A 99 -23.91 17.78 27.40
N ALA A 100 -23.82 17.65 28.72
CA ALA A 100 -23.39 18.73 29.61
C ALA A 100 -21.93 19.15 29.33
N ALA A 101 -21.02 18.19 29.14
CA ALA A 101 -19.63 18.49 28.80
C ALA A 101 -19.52 19.20 27.44
N ALA A 102 -20.24 18.73 26.41
CA ALA A 102 -20.28 19.36 25.10
C ALA A 102 -20.83 20.79 25.20
N PHE A 103 -21.96 20.98 25.90
CA PHE A 103 -22.57 22.29 26.13
C PHE A 103 -21.58 23.26 26.79
N LEU A 104 -20.96 22.85 27.91
CA LEU A 104 -19.98 23.68 28.62
C LEU A 104 -18.80 24.07 27.71
N MET A 105 -18.23 23.12 26.97
CA MET A 105 -17.12 23.40 26.05
C MET A 105 -17.51 24.39 24.95
N THR A 106 -18.70 24.22 24.35
CA THR A 106 -19.20 25.14 23.32
C THR A 106 -19.60 26.51 23.86
N ALA A 107 -20.01 26.59 25.13
CA ALA A 107 -20.33 27.85 25.79
C ALA A 107 -19.06 28.69 26.04
N PHE A 108 -17.94 28.05 26.39
CA PHE A 108 -16.64 28.72 26.54
C PHE A 108 -15.97 29.03 25.20
N ASN A 109 -16.06 28.12 24.23
CA ASN A 109 -15.50 28.31 22.90
C ASN A 109 -16.47 27.78 21.82
N PRO A 110 -17.24 28.66 21.17
CA PRO A 110 -18.14 28.27 20.07
C PRO A 110 -17.40 27.61 18.90
N GLY A 111 -16.12 27.94 18.70
CA GLY A 111 -15.26 27.35 17.68
C GLY A 111 -14.94 25.87 17.92
N ALA A 112 -15.17 25.35 19.13
CA ALA A 112 -14.92 23.95 19.47
C ALA A 112 -15.73 22.97 18.60
N LEU A 113 -16.89 23.37 18.09
CA LEU A 113 -17.70 22.55 17.18
C LEU A 113 -16.99 22.22 15.86
N TRP A 114 -16.08 23.08 15.42
CA TRP A 114 -15.32 22.92 14.18
C TRP A 114 -13.98 22.22 14.40
N ASP A 115 -13.58 22.00 15.66
CA ASP A 115 -12.37 21.27 15.98
C ASP A 115 -12.54 19.77 15.71
N VAL A 116 -11.69 19.23 14.82
CA VAL A 116 -11.71 17.80 14.46
C VAL A 116 -11.46 16.93 15.70
N GLY A 117 -10.60 17.40 16.62
CA GLY A 117 -10.32 16.72 17.88
C GLY A 117 -11.58 16.56 18.73
N PHE A 118 -12.34 17.63 18.91
CA PHE A 118 -13.61 17.65 19.63
C PHE A 118 -14.63 16.68 18.99
N GLN A 119 -14.82 16.77 17.68
CA GLN A 119 -15.79 15.94 16.95
C GLN A 119 -15.47 14.45 17.07
N LEU A 120 -14.22 14.04 16.80
CA LEU A 120 -13.79 12.65 16.93
C LEU A 120 -13.93 12.15 18.36
N SER A 121 -13.62 13.01 19.34
CA SER A 121 -13.81 12.66 20.74
C SER A 121 -15.28 12.39 21.04
N VAL A 122 -16.17 13.35 20.79
CA VAL A 122 -17.60 13.24 21.10
C VAL A 122 -18.20 12.02 20.41
N ALA A 123 -17.85 11.78 19.13
CA ALA A 123 -18.26 10.60 18.40
C ALA A 123 -17.76 9.30 19.05
N ALA A 124 -16.49 9.22 19.47
CA ALA A 124 -15.93 8.05 20.15
C ALA A 124 -16.67 7.74 21.47
N THR A 125 -16.90 8.76 22.30
CA THR A 125 -17.60 8.58 23.58
C THR A 125 -19.07 8.22 23.39
N LEU A 126 -19.73 8.80 22.38
CA LEU A 126 -21.09 8.43 22.02
C LEU A 126 -21.16 6.96 21.56
N GLY A 127 -20.22 6.54 20.70
CA GLY A 127 -20.11 5.16 20.24
C GLY A 127 -19.87 4.17 21.39
N LEU A 128 -19.01 4.54 22.34
CA LEU A 128 -18.78 3.75 23.55
C LEU A 128 -20.05 3.59 24.39
N ILE A 129 -20.77 4.69 24.66
CA ILE A 129 -21.98 4.65 25.50
C ILE A 129 -23.10 3.83 24.82
N ILE A 130 -23.24 3.92 23.50
CA ILE A 130 -24.32 3.25 22.76
C ILE A 130 -23.98 1.78 22.45
N TYR A 131 -22.75 1.48 22.01
CA TYR A 131 -22.42 0.17 21.43
C TYR A 131 -21.60 -0.76 22.33
N ALA A 132 -20.95 -0.26 23.40
CA ALA A 132 -20.12 -1.12 24.25
C ALA A 132 -20.90 -2.28 24.86
N GLU A 133 -22.07 -2.01 25.46
CA GLU A 133 -22.89 -3.03 26.10
C GLU A 133 -23.53 -4.01 25.08
N PRO A 134 -24.16 -3.55 23.98
CA PRO A 134 -24.66 -4.44 22.93
C PRO A 134 -23.58 -5.37 22.34
N PHE A 135 -22.37 -4.86 22.11
CA PHE A 135 -21.27 -5.66 21.55
C PHE A 135 -20.78 -6.72 22.52
N THR A 136 -20.65 -6.35 23.80
CA THR A 136 -20.27 -7.31 24.85
C THR A 136 -21.30 -8.43 24.98
N ARG A 137 -22.60 -8.09 24.96
CA ARG A 137 -23.69 -9.09 24.98
C ARG A 137 -23.69 -9.97 23.74
N ALA A 138 -23.53 -9.39 22.55
CA ALA A 138 -23.48 -10.15 21.30
C ALA A 138 -22.28 -11.11 21.25
N ALA A 139 -21.09 -10.66 21.63
CA ALA A 139 -19.90 -11.50 21.71
C ALA A 139 -20.08 -12.65 22.70
N THR A 140 -20.65 -12.37 23.88
CA THR A 140 -20.95 -13.40 24.89
C THR A 140 -21.94 -14.44 24.36
N ASN A 141 -22.99 -14.00 23.67
CA ASN A 141 -23.99 -14.90 23.07
C ASN A 141 -23.43 -15.78 21.96
N VAL A 142 -22.42 -15.31 21.22
CA VAL A 142 -21.75 -16.10 20.18
C VAL A 142 -20.77 -17.09 20.82
N LEU A 143 -19.92 -16.64 21.76
CA LEU A 143 -18.96 -17.52 22.41
C LEU A 143 -19.63 -18.62 23.25
N THR A 144 -20.77 -18.33 23.89
CA THR A 144 -21.54 -19.32 24.65
C THR A 144 -22.15 -20.44 23.78
N ARG A 145 -22.18 -20.28 22.45
CA ARG A 145 -22.52 -21.37 21.52
C ARG A 145 -21.39 -22.38 21.30
N ILE A 146 -20.15 -21.99 21.64
CA ILE A 146 -18.93 -22.74 21.32
C ILE A 146 -18.18 -23.16 22.60
N ALA A 147 -18.30 -22.39 23.68
CA ALA A 147 -17.59 -22.61 24.95
C ALA A 147 -18.54 -22.52 26.16
N PRO A 148 -18.18 -23.14 27.30
CA PRO A 148 -18.91 -23.02 28.57
C PRO A 148 -19.08 -21.55 29.02
N GLN A 149 -20.17 -21.25 29.74
CA GLN A 149 -20.53 -19.87 30.11
C GLN A 149 -19.42 -19.13 30.87
N ASP A 150 -18.76 -19.80 31.81
CA ASP A 150 -17.70 -19.18 32.62
C ASP A 150 -16.47 -18.81 31.79
N THR A 151 -16.09 -19.68 30.84
CA THR A 151 -14.98 -19.44 29.92
C THR A 151 -15.33 -18.34 28.92
N ALA A 152 -16.56 -18.32 28.40
CA ALA A 152 -17.03 -17.29 27.49
C ALA A 152 -17.05 -15.90 28.16
N GLN A 153 -17.52 -15.80 29.40
CA GLN A 153 -17.49 -14.55 30.16
C GLN A 153 -16.06 -14.10 30.49
N TRP A 154 -15.16 -15.03 30.83
CA TRP A 154 -13.77 -14.71 31.08
C TRP A 154 -13.05 -14.19 29.83
N ILE A 155 -13.23 -14.87 28.68
CA ILE A 155 -12.64 -14.44 27.40
C ILE A 155 -13.20 -13.09 26.98
N VAL A 156 -14.53 -12.88 27.06
CA VAL A 156 -15.14 -11.59 26.71
C VAL A 156 -14.73 -10.49 27.70
N GLY A 157 -14.54 -10.80 28.98
CA GLY A 157 -13.99 -9.85 29.95
C GLY A 157 -12.56 -9.42 29.57
N ALA A 158 -11.69 -10.38 29.28
CA ALA A 158 -10.28 -10.13 28.95
C ALA A 158 -10.08 -9.47 27.57
N VAL A 159 -10.79 -9.93 26.55
CA VAL A 159 -10.67 -9.46 25.16
C VAL A 159 -11.58 -8.26 24.89
N GLY A 160 -12.74 -8.20 25.55
CA GLY A 160 -13.77 -7.21 25.32
C GLY A 160 -13.44 -5.82 25.86
N GLU A 161 -12.68 -5.73 26.96
CA GLU A 161 -12.30 -4.45 27.54
C GLU A 161 -11.43 -3.63 26.56
N PHE A 162 -10.60 -4.26 25.73
CA PHE A 162 -9.77 -3.54 24.77
C PHE A 162 -10.35 -3.57 23.34
N SER A 163 -10.79 -4.74 22.87
CA SER A 163 -11.17 -4.90 21.46
C SER A 163 -12.58 -4.41 21.18
N LEU A 164 -13.56 -4.79 22.02
CA LEU A 164 -14.96 -4.42 21.79
C LEU A 164 -15.20 -2.92 22.07
N LEU A 165 -14.54 -2.35 23.08
CA LEU A 165 -14.59 -0.89 23.32
C LEU A 165 -13.97 -0.10 22.16
N THR A 166 -12.85 -0.58 21.61
CA THR A 166 -12.22 0.05 20.44
C THR A 166 -13.11 -0.02 19.20
N LEU A 167 -13.74 -1.17 18.94
CA LEU A 167 -14.70 -1.32 17.84
C LEU A 167 -15.92 -0.40 18.01
N ALA A 168 -16.48 -0.31 19.23
CA ALA A 168 -17.60 0.58 19.55
C ALA A 168 -17.27 2.05 19.26
N ALA A 169 -16.05 2.50 19.59
CA ALA A 169 -15.58 3.84 19.29
C ALA A 169 -15.25 4.04 17.79
N GLN A 170 -14.71 3.02 17.12
CA GLN A 170 -14.33 3.11 15.71
C GLN A 170 -15.54 3.25 14.79
N ILE A 171 -16.65 2.57 15.06
CA ILE A 171 -17.84 2.64 14.20
C ILE A 171 -18.37 4.07 14.05
N THR A 172 -18.31 4.86 15.12
CA THR A 172 -18.76 6.26 15.10
C THR A 172 -17.71 7.24 14.64
N THR A 173 -16.41 6.90 14.71
CA THR A 173 -15.30 7.80 14.36
C THR A 173 -14.74 7.57 12.97
N LEU A 174 -14.82 6.35 12.45
CA LEU A 174 -14.25 5.97 11.15
C LEU A 174 -14.79 6.79 9.97
N PRO A 175 -16.11 7.13 9.90
CA PRO A 175 -16.60 8.04 8.86
C PRO A 175 -15.99 9.44 8.92
N LEU A 176 -15.77 9.98 10.13
CA LEU A 176 -15.10 11.27 10.33
C LEU A 176 -13.62 11.19 9.98
N ILE A 177 -12.94 10.09 10.36
CA ILE A 177 -11.54 9.88 10.01
C ILE A 177 -11.38 9.82 8.49
N ALA A 178 -12.24 9.06 7.80
CA ALA A 178 -12.24 8.97 6.34
C ALA A 178 -12.52 10.33 5.67
N PHE A 179 -13.44 11.13 6.24
CA PHE A 179 -13.78 12.46 5.72
C PHE A 179 -12.66 13.48 5.90
N TYR A 180 -12.04 13.56 7.09
CA TYR A 180 -11.04 14.58 7.41
C TYR A 180 -9.62 14.22 6.96
N PHE A 181 -9.25 12.95 7.05
CA PHE A 181 -7.89 12.51 6.79
C PHE A 181 -7.73 11.82 5.43
N HIS A 182 -8.82 11.59 4.69
CA HIS A 182 -8.81 10.95 3.37
C HIS A 182 -8.06 9.61 3.34
N GLN A 183 -8.05 8.91 4.48
CA GLN A 183 -7.34 7.64 4.63
C GLN A 183 -7.97 6.81 5.75
N ILE A 184 -7.99 5.49 5.57
CA ILE A 184 -8.44 4.54 6.60
C ILE A 184 -7.27 3.60 6.91
N SER A 185 -6.81 3.62 8.16
CA SER A 185 -5.81 2.67 8.62
C SER A 185 -6.47 1.38 9.11
N ILE A 186 -6.27 0.29 8.36
CA ILE A 186 -6.77 -1.06 8.73
C ILE A 186 -6.06 -1.54 9.99
N VAL A 187 -4.79 -1.17 10.12
CA VAL A 187 -3.91 -1.64 11.19
C VAL A 187 -4.18 -0.93 12.52
N SER A 188 -4.91 0.19 12.49
CA SER A 188 -5.31 0.93 13.69
C SER A 188 -6.00 0.05 14.76
N LEU A 189 -6.84 -0.91 14.35
CA LEU A 189 -7.49 -1.82 15.31
C LEU A 189 -6.47 -2.69 16.04
N VAL A 190 -5.55 -3.32 15.31
CA VAL A 190 -4.52 -4.20 15.85
C VAL A 190 -3.52 -3.39 16.69
N ALA A 191 -3.11 -2.22 16.21
CA ALA A 191 -2.21 -1.30 16.92
C ALA A 191 -2.81 -0.89 18.27
N ASN A 192 -4.10 -0.57 18.33
CA ASN A 192 -4.76 -0.22 19.59
C ASN A 192 -4.78 -1.40 20.58
N VAL A 193 -5.05 -2.62 20.12
CA VAL A 193 -5.05 -3.81 21.00
C VAL A 193 -3.66 -4.07 21.60
N VAL A 194 -2.60 -3.88 20.82
CA VAL A 194 -1.22 -4.12 21.26
C VAL A 194 -0.69 -3.00 22.17
N VAL A 195 -1.00 -1.74 21.84
CA VAL A 195 -0.39 -0.59 22.51
C VAL A 195 -1.20 -0.10 23.72
N LEU A 196 -2.54 -0.17 23.69
CA LEU A 196 -3.38 0.36 24.78
C LEU A 196 -3.04 -0.20 26.17
N PRO A 197 -2.69 -1.48 26.37
CA PRO A 197 -2.32 -2.00 27.69
C PRO A 197 -1.07 -1.33 28.28
N VAL A 198 -0.14 -0.90 27.43
CA VAL A 198 1.13 -0.27 27.83
C VAL A 198 0.97 1.24 28.04
N GLN A 199 -0.05 1.84 27.45
CA GLN A 199 -0.27 3.30 27.46
C GLN A 199 -0.40 3.93 28.87
N PRO A 200 -1.11 3.33 29.85
CA PRO A 200 -1.17 3.88 31.21
C PRO A 200 0.19 3.92 31.90
N GLN A 201 1.04 2.91 31.66
CA GLN A 201 2.39 2.86 32.23
C GLN A 201 3.25 3.98 31.66
N VAL A 202 3.22 4.15 30.33
CA VAL A 202 3.92 5.26 29.64
C VAL A 202 3.48 6.61 30.20
N MET A 203 2.18 6.80 30.39
CA MET A 203 1.64 8.07 30.88
C MET A 203 2.04 8.35 32.34
N ILE A 204 1.93 7.37 33.24
CA ILE A 204 2.29 7.55 34.65
C ILE A 204 3.80 7.76 34.81
N LEU A 205 4.61 6.87 34.22
CA LEU A 205 6.08 6.94 34.35
C LEU A 205 6.64 8.15 33.62
N GLY A 206 6.11 8.48 32.44
CA GLY A 206 6.46 9.69 31.69
C GLY A 206 6.07 10.97 32.43
N GLY A 207 4.88 11.01 33.04
CA GLY A 207 4.45 12.12 33.88
C GLY A 207 5.33 12.31 35.12
N LEU A 208 5.66 11.21 35.81
CA LEU A 208 6.60 11.24 36.94
C LEU A 208 8.01 11.66 36.51
N ALA A 209 8.48 11.20 35.35
CA ALA A 209 9.78 11.60 34.80
C ALA A 209 9.82 13.10 34.48
N ALA A 210 8.74 13.65 33.89
CA ALA A 210 8.61 15.07 33.62
C ALA A 210 8.64 15.91 34.91
N ILE A 211 7.85 15.53 35.91
CA ILE A 211 7.84 16.21 37.23
C ILE A 211 9.21 16.08 37.91
N GLY A 212 9.81 14.89 37.88
CA GLY A 212 11.14 14.63 38.43
C GLY A 212 12.21 15.50 37.77
N ALA A 213 12.15 15.67 36.45
CA ALA A 213 13.07 16.52 35.70
C ALA A 213 12.96 18.00 36.07
N MET A 214 11.76 18.48 36.43
CA MET A 214 11.55 19.85 36.92
C MET A 214 12.20 20.09 38.29
N ILE A 215 12.25 19.08 39.15
CA ILE A 215 12.91 19.16 40.46
C ILE A 215 14.42 19.01 40.30
N ALA A 216 14.86 17.95 39.61
CA ALA A 216 16.26 17.67 39.35
C ALA A 216 16.39 16.82 38.07
N LYS A 217 17.16 17.31 37.09
CA LYS A 217 17.39 16.58 35.83
C LYS A 217 17.82 15.11 36.01
N PRO A 218 18.70 14.74 36.97
CA PRO A 218 19.07 13.35 37.20
C PRO A 218 17.90 12.47 37.66
N LEU A 219 16.99 13.02 38.47
CA LEU A 219 15.81 12.30 38.95
C LEU A 219 14.84 11.99 37.80
N GLY A 220 14.64 12.97 36.91
CA GLY A 220 13.88 12.77 35.68
C GLY A 220 14.49 11.68 34.78
N ALA A 221 15.82 11.64 34.65
CA ALA A 221 16.51 10.63 33.85
C ALA A 221 16.33 9.20 34.39
N ILE A 222 16.39 9.01 35.71
CA ILE A 222 16.17 7.70 36.34
C ILE A 222 14.72 7.22 36.11
N LEU A 223 13.74 8.11 36.30
CA LEU A 223 12.33 7.79 36.08
C LEU A 223 12.03 7.53 34.59
N PHE A 224 12.71 8.24 33.69
CA PHE A 224 12.62 8.00 32.25
C PHE A 224 13.20 6.64 31.84
N TRP A 225 14.30 6.20 32.47
CA TRP A 225 14.84 4.85 32.27
C TRP A 225 13.81 3.76 32.57
N LEU A 226 12.90 3.99 33.52
CA LEU A 226 11.81 3.08 33.84
C LEU A 226 10.67 3.15 32.79
N ALA A 227 10.44 4.32 32.19
CA ALA A 227 9.45 4.51 31.13
C ALA A 227 9.95 4.03 29.74
N TRP A 228 11.27 4.02 29.53
CA TRP A 228 11.92 3.76 28.25
C TRP A 228 11.44 2.45 27.60
N PRO A 229 11.42 1.29 28.29
CA PRO A 229 11.03 0.03 27.64
C PRO A 229 9.61 0.07 27.09
N SER A 230 8.67 0.67 27.83
CA SER A 230 7.28 0.83 27.43
C SER A 230 7.14 1.74 26.21
N VAL A 231 7.90 2.85 26.17
CA VAL A 231 7.90 3.77 25.01
C VAL A 231 8.52 3.10 23.79
N THR A 232 9.67 2.44 23.95
CA THR A 232 10.34 1.72 22.86
C THR A 232 9.47 0.60 22.31
N PHE A 233 8.78 -0.16 23.18
CA PHE A 233 7.82 -1.17 22.75
C PHE A 233 6.70 -0.56 21.90
N THR A 234 6.11 0.55 22.35
CA THR A 234 5.06 1.24 21.59
C THR A 234 5.55 1.68 20.21
N ILE A 235 6.74 2.27 20.13
CA ILE A 235 7.33 2.72 18.84
C ILE A 235 7.59 1.51 17.93
N ALA A 236 8.26 0.47 18.44
CA ALA A 236 8.58 -0.73 17.67
C ALA A 236 7.32 -1.45 17.18
N ALA A 237 6.28 -1.54 18.01
CA ALA A 237 5.00 -2.14 17.62
C ALA A 237 4.34 -1.35 16.49
N VAL A 238 4.34 -0.02 16.55
CA VAL A 238 3.77 0.83 15.50
C VAL A 238 4.58 0.77 14.21
N GLU A 239 5.91 0.80 14.28
CA GLU A 239 6.79 0.70 13.11
C GLU A 239 6.66 -0.66 12.40
N LEU A 240 6.61 -1.76 13.16
CA LEU A 240 6.39 -3.10 12.62
C LEU A 240 5.04 -3.18 11.89
N LEU A 241 4.01 -2.60 12.49
CA LEU A 241 2.65 -2.57 11.94
C LEU A 241 2.52 -1.61 10.74
N ALA A 242 3.34 -0.57 10.65
CA ALA A 242 3.39 0.35 9.53
C ALA A 242 4.04 -0.26 8.27
N GLN A 243 4.88 -1.28 8.43
CA GLN A 243 5.50 -2.00 7.32
C GLN A 243 4.54 -2.97 6.60
N VAL A 244 3.34 -3.19 7.15
CA VAL A 244 2.35 -4.09 6.56
C VAL A 244 1.77 -3.47 5.27
N PRO A 245 1.79 -4.16 4.13
CA PRO A 245 1.17 -3.68 2.91
C PRO A 245 -0.35 -3.51 3.13
N LEU A 246 -0.93 -2.39 2.66
CA LEU A 246 -2.26 -1.88 3.03
C LEU A 246 -2.43 -1.41 4.49
N ALA A 247 -1.36 -1.00 5.17
CA ALA A 247 -1.50 -0.35 6.48
C ALA A 247 -2.50 0.81 6.48
N THR A 248 -2.58 1.49 5.34
CA THR A 248 -3.46 2.64 5.08
C THR A 248 -4.05 2.55 3.68
N ILE A 249 -5.37 2.65 3.57
CA ILE A 249 -6.08 2.79 2.29
C ILE A 249 -6.33 4.29 2.06
N PRO A 250 -5.72 4.91 1.03
CA PRO A 250 -6.03 6.28 0.63
C PRO A 250 -7.43 6.36 0.02
N ILE A 251 -8.16 7.43 0.31
CA ILE A 251 -9.50 7.70 -0.22
C ILE A 251 -9.46 9.05 -0.95
N ASP A 252 -9.44 9.01 -2.28
CA ASP A 252 -9.23 10.19 -3.10
C ASP A 252 -10.29 11.27 -2.91
N ARG A 253 -11.56 10.89 -2.65
CA ARG A 253 -12.66 11.83 -2.35
C ARG A 253 -13.73 11.18 -1.47
N PHE A 254 -14.00 11.77 -0.30
CA PHE A 254 -15.11 11.38 0.57
C PHE A 254 -16.20 12.46 0.54
N PRO A 255 -17.29 12.29 -0.24
CA PRO A 255 -18.30 13.34 -0.39
C PRO A 255 -19.07 13.54 0.92
N VAL A 256 -19.43 14.79 1.22
CA VAL A 256 -20.22 15.16 2.42
C VAL A 256 -21.57 14.39 2.46
N ALA A 257 -22.17 14.13 1.30
CA ALA A 257 -23.39 13.33 1.20
C ALA A 257 -23.19 11.88 1.69
N ALA A 258 -22.03 11.26 1.43
CA ALA A 258 -21.73 9.93 1.95
C ALA A 258 -21.56 9.94 3.47
N LEU A 259 -20.96 11.00 4.04
CA LEU A 259 -20.85 11.16 5.49
C LEU A 259 -22.23 11.19 6.17
N PHE A 260 -23.13 12.05 5.67
CA PHE A 260 -24.50 12.12 6.19
C PHE A 260 -25.28 10.83 5.94
N GLY A 261 -25.10 10.20 4.77
CA GLY A 261 -25.70 8.90 4.46
C GLY A 261 -25.29 7.81 5.46
N ILE A 262 -24.00 7.71 5.77
CA ILE A 262 -23.47 6.72 6.73
C ILE A 262 -23.99 6.99 8.14
N TYR A 263 -24.00 8.24 8.61
CA TYR A 263 -24.56 8.55 9.92
C TYR A 263 -26.07 8.31 10.00
N THR A 264 -26.81 8.62 8.95
CA THR A 264 -28.25 8.33 8.86
C THR A 264 -28.50 6.82 8.91
N ALA A 265 -27.71 6.05 8.18
CA ALA A 265 -27.76 4.59 8.22
C ALA A 265 -27.41 4.04 9.62
N LEU A 266 -26.34 4.55 10.26
CA LEU A 266 -25.97 4.17 11.63
C LEU A 266 -27.07 4.46 12.63
N ILE A 267 -27.67 5.65 12.58
CA ILE A 267 -28.78 6.05 13.46
C ILE A 267 -29.99 5.16 13.19
N GLY A 268 -30.34 4.92 11.92
CA GLY A 268 -31.42 4.04 11.52
C GLY A 268 -31.23 2.61 12.01
N LEU A 269 -30.04 2.03 11.81
CA LEU A 269 -29.69 0.69 12.28
C LEU A 269 -29.72 0.58 13.81
N THR A 270 -29.23 1.60 14.52
CA THR A 270 -29.27 1.64 16.00
C THR A 270 -30.71 1.71 16.49
N TRP A 271 -31.52 2.57 15.89
CA TRP A 271 -32.94 2.72 16.25
C TRP A 271 -33.73 1.43 16.03
N LEU A 272 -33.42 0.70 14.96
CA LEU A 272 -33.98 -0.63 14.68
C LEU A 272 -33.46 -1.72 15.63
N ALA A 273 -32.19 -1.66 16.02
CA ALA A 273 -31.56 -2.63 16.92
C ALA A 273 -32.03 -2.49 18.38
N VAL A 274 -32.40 -1.29 18.81
CA VAL A 274 -32.95 -1.03 20.17
C VAL A 274 -34.45 -1.35 20.26
N ARG A 275 -35.15 -1.47 19.13
CA ARG A 275 -36.55 -1.91 19.10
C ARG A 275 -36.70 -3.37 19.53
N ASP A 276 -37.72 -3.61 20.34
CA ASP A 276 -38.15 -4.93 20.82
C ASP A 276 -38.20 -5.95 19.66
N PRO A 277 -37.49 -7.10 19.73
CA PRO A 277 -37.42 -8.09 18.66
C PRO A 277 -38.80 -8.52 18.14
N SER A 278 -39.81 -8.52 19.01
CA SER A 278 -41.20 -8.87 18.75
C SER A 278 -41.95 -7.87 17.84
N ARG A 279 -41.44 -6.65 17.67
CA ARG A 279 -42.04 -5.57 16.86
C ARG A 279 -41.20 -5.19 15.63
N ARG A 280 -40.21 -6.01 15.27
CA ARG A 280 -39.38 -5.77 14.08
C ARG A 280 -40.12 -6.24 12.83
N PRO A 281 -40.25 -5.39 11.79
CA PRO A 281 -40.87 -5.84 10.56
C PRO A 281 -39.99 -6.90 9.86
N PRO A 282 -40.58 -7.94 9.24
CA PRO A 282 -39.89 -9.17 8.82
C PRO A 282 -38.84 -8.98 7.72
N TRP A 283 -38.85 -7.86 6.99
CA TRP A 283 -37.82 -7.55 6.00
C TRP A 283 -36.47 -7.17 6.63
N ILE A 284 -36.44 -6.78 7.91
CA ILE A 284 -35.24 -6.28 8.61
C ILE A 284 -34.39 -7.42 9.19
N THR A 285 -35.00 -8.53 9.62
CA THR A 285 -34.25 -9.73 10.03
C THR A 285 -33.50 -10.34 8.85
N SER A 286 -34.12 -10.31 7.66
CA SER A 286 -33.46 -10.60 6.40
C SER A 286 -32.33 -9.60 6.14
N ALA A 287 -32.58 -8.29 6.16
CA ALA A 287 -31.54 -7.28 5.91
C ALA A 287 -30.33 -7.36 6.87
N ALA A 288 -30.54 -7.70 8.15
CA ALA A 288 -29.46 -7.89 9.12
C ALA A 288 -28.63 -9.17 8.85
N ALA A 289 -29.26 -10.24 8.37
CA ALA A 289 -28.58 -11.44 7.91
C ALA A 289 -27.77 -11.16 6.62
N TRP A 290 -28.30 -10.33 5.73
CA TRP A 290 -27.59 -9.86 4.54
C TRP A 290 -26.42 -8.94 4.87
N ALA A 291 -26.56 -8.02 5.83
CA ALA A 291 -25.48 -7.12 6.25
C ALA A 291 -24.31 -7.86 6.94
N SER A 292 -24.61 -8.88 7.76
CA SER A 292 -23.59 -9.75 8.36
C SER A 292 -22.90 -10.64 7.31
N SER A 293 -23.66 -11.13 6.32
CA SER A 293 -23.09 -11.85 5.17
C SER A 293 -22.23 -10.95 4.27
N ALA A 294 -22.64 -9.69 4.07
CA ALA A 294 -21.89 -8.70 3.31
C ALA A 294 -20.59 -8.29 4.01
N ALA A 295 -20.60 -8.14 5.35
CA ALA A 295 -19.38 -7.89 6.13
C ALA A 295 -18.38 -9.05 6.01
N LEU A 296 -18.86 -10.30 6.08
CA LEU A 296 -18.05 -11.50 5.79
C LEU A 296 -17.52 -11.50 4.35
N GLY A 297 -18.34 -11.10 3.38
CA GLY A 297 -17.93 -10.94 1.98
C GLY A 297 -16.82 -9.91 1.80
N VAL A 298 -16.90 -8.75 2.46
CA VAL A 298 -15.87 -7.71 2.42
C VAL A 298 -14.55 -8.19 3.05
N VAL A 299 -14.63 -8.92 4.17
CA VAL A 299 -13.45 -9.53 4.80
C VAL A 299 -12.82 -10.60 3.89
N ALA A 300 -13.64 -11.43 3.23
CA ALA A 300 -13.16 -12.43 2.29
C ALA A 300 -12.52 -11.81 1.04
N ILE A 301 -13.13 -10.76 0.47
CA ILE A 301 -12.57 -10.00 -0.66
C ILE A 301 -11.25 -9.33 -0.25
N GLY A 302 -11.19 -8.74 0.94
CA GLY A 302 -9.96 -8.16 1.49
C GLY A 302 -8.85 -9.20 1.68
N ALA A 303 -9.20 -10.39 2.17
CA ALA A 303 -8.27 -11.51 2.31
C ALA A 303 -7.77 -12.03 0.96
N LEU A 304 -8.66 -12.16 -0.04
CA LEU A 304 -8.31 -12.56 -1.40
C LEU A 304 -7.45 -11.50 -2.10
N ALA A 305 -7.72 -10.22 -1.90
CA ALA A 305 -6.91 -9.12 -2.41
C ALA A 305 -5.52 -9.11 -1.77
N ALA A 306 -5.43 -9.29 -0.45
CA ALA A 306 -4.16 -9.40 0.27
C ALA A 306 -3.35 -10.64 -0.18
N TRP A 307 -4.01 -11.77 -0.40
CA TRP A 307 -3.40 -12.99 -0.92
C TRP A 307 -2.89 -12.80 -2.36
N ASN A 308 -3.68 -12.15 -3.21
CA ASN A 308 -3.27 -11.82 -4.57
C ASN A 308 -2.05 -10.90 -4.59
N ILE A 309 -2.00 -9.90 -3.72
CA ILE A 309 -0.85 -8.98 -3.60
C ILE A 309 0.40 -9.71 -3.09
N TYR A 310 0.25 -10.66 -2.15
CA TYR A 310 1.37 -11.47 -1.67
C TYR A 310 1.96 -12.38 -2.75
N LEU A 311 1.10 -13.06 -3.52
CA LEU A 311 1.54 -13.96 -4.59
C LEU A 311 2.26 -13.25 -5.73
N HIS A 312 1.98 -11.96 -5.96
CA HIS A 312 2.54 -11.18 -7.05
C HIS A 312 3.67 -10.25 -6.61
N GLN A 313 4.25 -10.44 -5.41
CA GLN A 313 5.45 -9.68 -5.03
C GLN A 313 6.65 -10.04 -5.92
N PRO A 314 7.56 -9.07 -6.20
CA PRO A 314 8.80 -9.33 -6.91
C PRO A 314 9.58 -10.42 -6.18
N ASN A 315 9.69 -11.60 -6.79
CA ASN A 315 10.35 -12.78 -6.23
C ASN A 315 11.89 -12.71 -6.31
N GLY A 316 12.44 -11.51 -6.52
CA GLY A 316 13.88 -11.26 -6.70
C GLY A 316 14.46 -11.84 -7.98
N LYS A 317 13.63 -12.23 -8.96
CA LYS A 317 14.08 -12.77 -10.26
C LYS A 317 13.81 -11.77 -11.37
N LEU A 318 14.69 -11.77 -12.39
CA LEU A 318 14.44 -11.09 -13.66
C LEU A 318 13.51 -11.99 -14.48
N ARG A 319 12.42 -11.42 -15.01
CA ARG A 319 11.50 -12.12 -15.91
C ARG A 319 11.45 -11.40 -17.26
N VAL A 320 11.67 -12.14 -18.34
CA VAL A 320 11.59 -11.65 -19.73
C VAL A 320 10.49 -12.42 -20.44
N THR A 321 9.42 -11.73 -20.81
CA THR A 321 8.23 -12.32 -21.42
C THR A 321 8.08 -11.84 -22.85
N PHE A 322 8.05 -12.77 -23.79
CA PHE A 322 7.73 -12.56 -25.19
C PHE A 322 6.22 -12.76 -25.37
N PHE A 323 5.48 -11.71 -25.70
CA PHE A 323 4.04 -11.77 -25.84
C PHE A 323 3.59 -12.36 -27.18
N ASP A 324 2.48 -13.08 -27.16
CA ASP A 324 1.74 -13.47 -28.37
C ASP A 324 0.82 -12.31 -28.78
N VAL A 325 1.37 -11.35 -29.51
CA VAL A 325 0.64 -10.19 -30.06
C VAL A 325 0.29 -10.36 -31.54
N GLY A 326 0.41 -11.58 -32.08
CA GLY A 326 0.28 -11.87 -33.49
C GLY A 326 1.59 -11.70 -34.26
N HIS A 327 1.55 -11.03 -35.41
CA HIS A 327 2.75 -10.78 -36.23
C HIS A 327 3.42 -9.47 -35.79
N GLY A 328 4.46 -9.59 -34.96
CA GLY A 328 5.21 -8.46 -34.40
C GLY A 328 5.93 -8.83 -33.11
N ASP A 329 6.77 -7.93 -32.62
CA ASP A 329 7.53 -8.11 -31.39
C ASP A 329 6.92 -7.26 -30.26
N ALA A 330 6.74 -7.86 -29.08
CA ALA A 330 6.41 -7.16 -27.84
C ALA A 330 7.01 -7.94 -26.66
N ILE A 331 7.97 -7.34 -25.98
CA ILE A 331 8.78 -8.01 -24.97
C ILE A 331 8.73 -7.22 -23.68
N LEU A 332 8.20 -7.82 -22.62
CA LEU A 332 8.16 -7.23 -21.29
C LEU A 332 9.32 -7.77 -20.44
N ILE A 333 10.12 -6.86 -19.91
CA ILE A 333 11.18 -7.14 -18.94
C ILE A 333 10.71 -6.65 -17.58
N GLN A 334 10.55 -7.57 -16.64
CA GLN A 334 10.31 -7.27 -15.24
C GLN A 334 11.59 -7.51 -14.45
N THR A 335 12.07 -6.46 -13.78
CA THR A 335 13.33 -6.50 -13.04
C THR A 335 13.12 -7.10 -11.65
N PRO A 336 14.19 -7.60 -11.00
CA PRO A 336 14.11 -8.09 -9.61
C PRO A 336 13.58 -7.06 -8.61
N SER A 337 13.77 -5.77 -8.88
CA SER A 337 13.28 -4.65 -8.07
C SER A 337 11.82 -4.28 -8.35
N GLY A 338 11.16 -4.94 -9.31
CA GLY A 338 9.76 -4.66 -9.66
C GLY A 338 9.57 -3.51 -10.65
N GLN A 339 10.61 -3.16 -11.42
CA GLN A 339 10.50 -2.20 -12.52
C GLN A 339 10.12 -2.92 -13.82
N TYR A 340 9.45 -2.21 -14.72
CA TYR A 340 8.94 -2.76 -15.97
C TYR A 340 9.49 -1.98 -17.17
N ALA A 341 10.22 -2.68 -18.01
CA ALA A 341 10.66 -2.18 -19.31
C ALA A 341 9.94 -2.94 -20.44
N LEU A 342 9.40 -2.21 -21.41
CA LEU A 342 8.73 -2.78 -22.57
C LEU A 342 9.57 -2.48 -23.82
N ILE A 343 9.88 -3.51 -24.61
CA ILE A 343 10.50 -3.39 -25.93
C ILE A 343 9.45 -3.71 -26.99
N ASP A 344 9.14 -2.72 -27.82
CA ASP A 344 8.08 -2.74 -28.84
C ASP A 344 6.68 -3.13 -28.31
N GLY A 345 5.66 -3.00 -29.16
CA GLY A 345 4.25 -3.14 -28.78
C GLY A 345 3.42 -4.06 -29.69
N GLY A 346 4.03 -4.68 -30.70
CA GLY A 346 3.31 -5.40 -31.73
C GLY A 346 2.39 -4.53 -32.60
N PRO A 347 1.52 -5.14 -33.43
CA PRO A 347 0.74 -4.44 -34.44
C PRO A 347 -0.55 -3.82 -33.89
N SER A 348 -1.04 -4.27 -32.73
CA SER A 348 -2.39 -3.97 -32.23
C SER A 348 -2.39 -3.44 -30.79
N PRO A 349 -2.97 -2.26 -30.54
CA PRO A 349 -3.16 -1.71 -29.19
C PRO A 349 -3.91 -2.65 -28.24
N ASN A 350 -4.92 -3.36 -28.78
CA ASN A 350 -5.76 -4.24 -27.98
C ASN A 350 -5.02 -5.50 -27.56
N ALA A 351 -4.25 -6.11 -28.47
CA ALA A 351 -3.46 -7.32 -28.18
C ALA A 351 -2.37 -7.04 -27.14
N LEU A 352 -1.68 -5.90 -27.27
CA LEU A 352 -0.69 -5.45 -26.29
C LEU A 352 -1.35 -5.21 -24.92
N ALA A 353 -2.47 -4.50 -24.88
CA ALA A 353 -3.12 -4.18 -23.62
C ALA A 353 -3.70 -5.40 -22.90
N GLU A 354 -4.18 -6.40 -23.66
CA GLU A 354 -4.60 -7.70 -23.13
C GLU A 354 -3.42 -8.47 -22.54
N SER A 355 -2.29 -8.52 -23.26
CA SER A 355 -1.07 -9.19 -22.81
C SER A 355 -0.49 -8.53 -21.56
N LEU A 356 -0.40 -7.20 -21.54
CA LEU A 356 0.02 -6.43 -20.36
C LEU A 356 -0.94 -6.61 -19.19
N GLY A 357 -2.26 -6.66 -19.44
CA GLY A 357 -3.26 -6.88 -18.40
C GLY A 357 -3.22 -8.26 -17.75
N ARG A 358 -2.66 -9.27 -18.45
CA ARG A 358 -2.37 -10.60 -17.88
C ARG A 358 -1.03 -10.64 -17.14
N ALA A 359 -0.03 -9.93 -17.66
CA ALA A 359 1.34 -9.99 -17.15
C ALA A 359 1.61 -9.06 -15.96
N LEU A 360 0.95 -7.90 -15.93
CA LEU A 360 1.10 -6.91 -14.87
C LEU A 360 0.03 -7.10 -13.78
N PRO A 361 0.36 -6.84 -12.50
CA PRO A 361 -0.65 -6.76 -11.44
C PRO A 361 -1.75 -5.74 -11.77
N ALA A 362 -2.98 -5.98 -11.33
CA ALA A 362 -4.14 -5.13 -11.65
C ALA A 362 -3.97 -3.64 -11.28
N ASN A 363 -3.15 -3.37 -10.25
CA ASN A 363 -2.86 -2.04 -9.74
C ASN A 363 -1.60 -1.42 -10.35
N GLU A 364 -0.81 -2.20 -11.09
CA GLU A 364 0.40 -1.72 -11.73
C GLU A 364 0.05 -1.03 -13.04
N ARG A 365 0.39 0.25 -13.12
CA ARG A 365 0.06 1.12 -14.25
C ARG A 365 1.26 1.92 -14.72
N THR A 366 2.46 1.61 -14.24
CA THR A 366 3.67 2.35 -14.57
C THR A 366 4.61 1.47 -15.38
N LEU A 367 5.15 2.04 -16.46
CA LEU A 367 6.24 1.47 -17.24
C LEU A 367 7.44 2.40 -17.11
N ASP A 368 8.53 1.90 -16.52
CA ASP A 368 9.75 2.67 -16.29
C ASP A 368 10.43 3.06 -17.61
N LEU A 369 10.48 2.11 -18.55
CA LEU A 369 11.12 2.30 -19.85
C LEU A 369 10.25 1.69 -20.95
N VAL A 370 9.97 2.46 -21.99
CA VAL A 370 9.40 1.95 -23.25
C VAL A 370 10.41 2.19 -24.36
N PHE A 371 10.91 1.11 -24.96
CA PHE A 371 11.90 1.12 -26.01
C PHE A 371 11.24 0.72 -27.34
N ALA A 372 11.07 1.69 -28.24
CA ALA A 372 10.70 1.47 -29.62
C ALA A 372 11.95 1.07 -30.41
N ALA A 373 12.18 -0.23 -30.58
CA ALA A 373 13.40 -0.77 -31.17
C ALA A 373 13.39 -0.75 -32.70
N SER A 374 12.23 -0.57 -33.34
CA SER A 374 12.11 -0.43 -34.80
C SER A 374 10.99 0.54 -35.19
N PRO A 375 11.13 1.29 -36.30
CA PRO A 375 10.07 2.17 -36.80
C PRO A 375 8.91 1.43 -37.51
N GLN A 376 8.98 0.10 -37.63
CA GLN A 376 8.04 -0.69 -38.42
C GLN A 376 6.62 -0.75 -37.80
N PRO A 377 5.54 -0.65 -38.60
CA PRO A 377 4.16 -0.56 -38.08
C PRO A 377 3.68 -1.78 -37.28
N ASP A 378 4.16 -2.97 -37.62
CA ASP A 378 3.86 -4.24 -36.96
C ASP A 378 4.54 -4.39 -35.59
N ARG A 379 5.48 -3.51 -35.25
CA ARG A 379 6.12 -3.43 -33.92
C ARG A 379 5.65 -2.22 -33.10
N LEU A 380 5.37 -1.09 -33.76
CA LEU A 380 4.95 0.14 -33.08
C LEU A 380 3.44 0.29 -32.91
N GLY A 381 2.64 -0.40 -33.72
CA GLY A 381 1.19 -0.20 -33.80
C GLY A 381 0.47 -0.30 -32.45
N GLY A 382 0.98 -1.09 -31.51
CA GLY A 382 0.41 -1.24 -30.18
C GLY A 382 0.75 -0.14 -29.18
N LEU A 383 1.87 0.58 -29.33
CA LEU A 383 2.37 1.53 -28.33
C LEU A 383 1.46 2.75 -28.10
N PRO A 384 0.78 3.35 -29.11
CA PRO A 384 -0.19 4.42 -28.87
C PRO A 384 -1.32 4.03 -27.90
N GLY A 385 -1.67 2.73 -27.82
CA GLY A 385 -2.67 2.21 -26.89
C GLY A 385 -2.32 2.34 -25.41
N LEU A 386 -1.04 2.56 -25.08
CA LEU A 386 -0.57 2.64 -23.70
C LEU A 386 -1.01 3.93 -23.02
N PHE A 387 -1.10 5.03 -23.76
CA PHE A 387 -1.32 6.38 -23.24
C PHE A 387 -2.61 6.60 -22.46
N GLY A 388 -3.63 5.78 -22.70
CA GLY A 388 -4.90 5.81 -21.96
C GLY A 388 -4.94 4.91 -20.74
N ARG A 389 -3.93 4.04 -20.54
CA ARG A 389 -3.96 2.94 -19.57
C ARG A 389 -2.72 2.84 -18.68
N TYR A 390 -1.58 3.37 -19.12
CA TYR A 390 -0.29 3.27 -18.43
C TYR A 390 0.45 4.61 -18.45
N THR A 391 1.16 4.90 -17.37
CA THR A 391 2.12 6.00 -17.26
C THR A 391 3.48 5.51 -17.70
N ILE A 392 4.10 6.21 -18.65
CA ILE A 392 5.46 5.92 -19.13
C ILE A 392 6.41 6.93 -18.49
N LEU A 393 7.50 6.46 -17.86
CA LEU A 393 8.49 7.37 -17.24
C LEU A 393 9.57 7.79 -18.25
N GLN A 394 10.07 6.85 -19.05
CA GLN A 394 11.09 7.09 -20.05
C GLN A 394 10.73 6.39 -21.36
N ALA A 395 10.94 7.09 -22.48
CA ALA A 395 10.76 6.54 -23.82
C ALA A 395 12.06 6.66 -24.62
N VAL A 396 12.41 5.60 -25.34
CA VAL A 396 13.59 5.54 -26.22
C VAL A 396 13.15 5.05 -27.59
N SER A 397 13.70 5.62 -28.64
CA SER A 397 13.43 5.20 -30.02
C SER A 397 14.72 4.92 -30.80
N ALA A 398 14.69 3.85 -31.59
CA ALA A 398 15.75 3.48 -32.52
C ALA A 398 15.25 3.49 -33.97
N GLY A 399 16.20 3.63 -34.89
CA GLY A 399 15.94 3.71 -36.33
C GLY A 399 15.53 5.10 -36.81
N GLU A 400 15.18 5.18 -38.09
CA GLU A 400 14.87 6.47 -38.73
C GLU A 400 13.48 6.97 -38.29
N ALA A 401 13.48 7.77 -37.22
CA ALA A 401 12.31 8.42 -36.66
C ALA A 401 11.49 9.17 -37.74
N GLY A 402 10.23 8.76 -37.93
CA GLY A 402 9.27 9.48 -38.79
C GLY A 402 8.77 8.76 -40.05
N ARG A 403 9.29 7.56 -40.38
CA ARG A 403 8.85 6.82 -41.57
C ARG A 403 7.44 6.23 -41.49
N SER A 404 6.94 5.89 -40.30
CA SER A 404 5.61 5.26 -40.13
C SER A 404 4.58 6.20 -39.51
N SER A 405 3.30 6.01 -39.86
CA SER A 405 2.18 6.67 -39.19
C SER A 405 2.10 6.28 -37.71
N ALA A 406 2.39 5.01 -37.39
CA ALA A 406 2.43 4.49 -36.03
C ALA A 406 3.47 5.21 -35.15
N TYR A 407 4.67 5.47 -35.69
CA TYR A 407 5.68 6.25 -34.97
C TYR A 407 5.22 7.68 -34.69
N ARG A 408 4.59 8.35 -35.66
CA ARG A 408 4.09 9.72 -35.49
C ARG A 408 3.02 9.78 -34.41
N GLU A 409 2.06 8.86 -34.44
CA GLU A 409 1.01 8.78 -33.40
C GLU A 409 1.59 8.54 -32.01
N TRP A 410 2.60 7.65 -31.90
CA TRP A 410 3.30 7.41 -30.65
C TRP A 410 4.09 8.63 -30.16
N ALA A 411 4.85 9.28 -31.04
CA ALA A 411 5.63 10.48 -30.72
C ALA A 411 4.75 11.67 -30.33
N ASP A 412 3.62 11.88 -31.00
CA ASP A 412 2.63 12.91 -30.67
C ASP A 412 2.00 12.63 -29.29
N GLY A 413 1.67 11.35 -29.02
CA GLY A 413 1.13 10.92 -27.74
C GLY A 413 2.10 11.09 -26.55
N LEU A 414 3.40 10.90 -26.77
CA LEU A 414 4.45 11.20 -25.79
C LEU A 414 4.62 12.72 -25.58
N SER A 415 4.66 13.48 -26.68
CA SER A 415 4.82 14.94 -26.65
C SER A 415 3.68 15.64 -25.91
N SER A 416 2.44 15.17 -26.11
CA SER A 416 1.27 15.68 -25.38
C SER A 416 1.32 15.46 -23.85
N ARG A 417 2.18 14.54 -23.39
CA ARG A 417 2.43 14.23 -21.97
C ARG A 417 3.74 14.80 -21.44
N GLY A 418 4.46 15.59 -22.25
CA GLY A 418 5.74 16.18 -21.88
C GLY A 418 6.90 15.19 -21.83
N ILE A 419 6.78 14.01 -22.46
CA ILE A 419 7.84 13.02 -22.55
C ILE A 419 8.50 13.16 -23.92
N ALA A 420 9.78 13.51 -23.95
CA ALA A 420 10.56 13.52 -25.19
C ALA A 420 11.23 12.15 -25.38
N PRO A 421 10.95 11.41 -26.47
CA PRO A 421 11.65 10.16 -26.73
C PRO A 421 13.13 10.43 -26.99
N LEU A 422 13.99 9.70 -26.28
CA LEU A 422 15.43 9.75 -26.48
C LEU A 422 15.82 8.90 -27.69
N ALA A 423 16.69 9.41 -28.56
CA ALA A 423 17.25 8.59 -29.63
C ALA A 423 18.25 7.58 -29.05
N ALA A 424 18.16 6.33 -29.48
CA ALA A 424 19.09 5.28 -29.11
C ALA A 424 20.44 5.49 -29.79
N GLU A 425 21.53 5.33 -29.04
CA GLU A 425 22.90 5.44 -29.55
C GLU A 425 23.69 4.13 -29.38
N ASN A 426 24.64 3.87 -30.28
CA ASN A 426 25.52 2.71 -30.20
C ASN A 426 26.32 2.71 -28.89
N GLY A 427 26.27 1.61 -28.15
CA GLY A 427 26.96 1.44 -26.87
C GLY A 427 26.22 2.05 -25.67
N GLN A 428 25.06 2.68 -25.87
CA GLN A 428 24.25 3.23 -24.77
C GLN A 428 23.77 2.10 -23.85
N ARG A 429 23.78 2.36 -22.54
CA ARG A 429 23.36 1.40 -21.50
C ARG A 429 22.29 2.01 -20.61
N PHE A 430 21.26 1.22 -20.34
CA PHE A 430 20.16 1.52 -19.43
C PHE A 430 20.24 0.58 -18.24
N ASP A 431 20.48 1.14 -17.06
CA ASP A 431 20.40 0.40 -15.81
C ASP A 431 18.93 0.27 -15.41
N LEU A 432 18.41 -0.95 -15.45
CA LEU A 432 17.03 -1.27 -15.07
C LEU A 432 16.92 -1.62 -13.57
N GLY A 433 18.00 -1.40 -12.81
CA GLY A 433 18.07 -1.69 -11.39
C GLY A 433 18.44 -3.14 -11.07
N SER A 434 18.89 -3.36 -9.84
CA SER A 434 19.24 -4.68 -9.29
C SER A 434 20.29 -5.47 -10.10
N GLY A 435 21.10 -4.78 -10.92
CA GLY A 435 22.14 -5.39 -11.76
C GLY A 435 21.66 -5.88 -13.13
N ALA A 436 20.42 -5.58 -13.54
CA ALA A 436 19.94 -5.82 -14.88
C ALA A 436 20.29 -4.63 -15.80
N ILE A 437 21.06 -4.87 -16.86
CA ILE A 437 21.54 -3.82 -17.76
C ILE A 437 21.06 -4.12 -19.18
N LEU A 438 20.32 -3.19 -19.77
CA LEU A 438 19.94 -3.22 -21.18
C LEU A 438 20.92 -2.35 -21.99
N SER A 439 21.65 -2.95 -22.92
CA SER A 439 22.65 -2.30 -23.77
C SER A 439 22.21 -2.26 -25.22
N VAL A 440 22.44 -1.14 -25.87
CA VAL A 440 22.27 -0.96 -27.32
C VAL A 440 23.59 -1.33 -28.00
N ILE A 441 23.59 -2.42 -28.77
CA ILE A 441 24.80 -2.91 -29.44
C ILE A 441 25.03 -2.19 -30.76
N ASP A 442 23.97 -2.07 -31.56
CA ASP A 442 24.02 -1.48 -32.90
C ASP A 442 22.65 -0.89 -33.25
N VAL A 443 22.64 0.32 -33.81
CA VAL A 443 21.47 1.08 -34.26
C VAL A 443 21.61 1.33 -35.76
N ARG A 444 20.58 0.97 -36.51
CA ARG A 444 20.48 1.13 -37.96
C ARG A 444 19.11 1.68 -38.33
N ASP A 445 18.92 2.04 -39.60
CA ASP A 445 17.68 2.65 -40.10
C ASP A 445 16.43 1.80 -39.80
N GLU A 446 16.55 0.47 -39.89
CA GLU A 446 15.46 -0.50 -39.69
C GLU A 446 15.22 -0.88 -38.20
N GLY A 447 16.14 -0.54 -37.30
CA GLY A 447 16.00 -0.80 -35.86
C GLY A 447 17.31 -0.95 -35.09
N ALA A 448 17.24 -1.48 -33.88
CA ALA A 448 18.39 -1.69 -33.01
C ALA A 448 18.54 -3.13 -32.49
N THR A 449 19.78 -3.58 -32.43
CA THR A 449 20.17 -4.80 -31.71
C THR A 449 20.41 -4.48 -30.24
N LEU A 450 19.60 -5.08 -29.37
CA LEU A 450 19.64 -4.87 -27.93
C LEU A 450 20.14 -6.12 -27.21
N ARG A 451 20.84 -5.93 -26.09
CA ARG A 451 21.32 -7.01 -25.22
C ARG A 451 20.94 -6.72 -23.77
N LEU A 452 20.32 -7.68 -23.10
CA LEU A 452 20.02 -7.60 -21.67
C LEU A 452 20.92 -8.55 -20.91
N ASP A 453 21.71 -8.01 -19.97
CA ASP A 453 22.61 -8.78 -19.10
C ASP A 453 22.11 -8.78 -17.66
N TYR A 454 22.07 -9.96 -17.03
CA TYR A 454 21.76 -10.12 -15.60
C TYR A 454 22.46 -11.36 -15.03
N GLY A 455 23.47 -11.14 -14.20
CA GLY A 455 24.33 -12.21 -13.66
C GLY A 455 25.03 -12.97 -14.79
N GLN A 456 24.79 -14.28 -14.88
CA GLN A 456 25.31 -15.16 -15.94
C GLN A 456 24.32 -15.35 -17.10
N ALA A 457 23.11 -14.81 -17.01
CA ALA A 457 22.12 -14.88 -18.07
C ALA A 457 22.19 -13.63 -18.97
N ALA A 458 22.12 -13.85 -20.28
CA ALA A 458 22.05 -12.78 -21.27
C ALA A 458 20.98 -13.09 -22.31
N PHE A 459 20.26 -12.06 -22.76
CA PHE A 459 19.24 -12.11 -23.79
C PHE A 459 19.63 -11.19 -24.94
N LEU A 460 19.45 -11.64 -26.17
CA LEU A 460 19.78 -10.87 -27.37
C LEU A 460 18.52 -10.63 -28.22
N PHE A 461 18.27 -9.37 -28.55
CA PHE A 461 17.11 -8.89 -29.32
C PHE A 461 17.61 -8.18 -30.59
N PRO A 462 17.93 -8.92 -31.67
CA PRO A 462 18.42 -8.37 -32.95
C PRO A 462 17.28 -7.78 -33.81
N ILE A 463 16.62 -6.75 -33.29
CA ILE A 463 15.46 -6.13 -33.93
C ILE A 463 15.94 -5.22 -35.08
N GLY A 464 15.31 -5.34 -36.25
CA GLY A 464 15.71 -4.58 -37.44
C GLY A 464 17.03 -5.02 -38.09
N LEU A 465 17.52 -6.22 -37.76
CA LEU A 465 18.78 -6.76 -38.28
C LEU A 465 18.55 -7.60 -39.55
N ASP A 466 19.13 -7.20 -40.69
CA ASP A 466 19.15 -8.01 -41.92
C ASP A 466 20.35 -8.97 -41.97
N ALA A 467 20.42 -9.91 -42.92
CA ALA A 467 21.51 -10.89 -42.96
C ALA A 467 22.91 -10.29 -43.23
N LYS A 468 22.98 -9.17 -43.97
CA LYS A 468 24.25 -8.51 -44.27
C LYS A 468 24.76 -7.82 -43.01
N ALA A 469 23.91 -7.05 -42.34
CA ALA A 469 24.16 -6.41 -41.06
C ALA A 469 24.47 -7.45 -39.97
N ALA A 470 23.76 -8.59 -39.93
CA ALA A 470 24.06 -9.68 -38.99
C ALA A 470 25.48 -10.23 -39.20
N THR A 471 25.92 -10.35 -40.45
CA THR A 471 27.27 -10.82 -40.79
C THR A 471 28.33 -9.79 -40.44
N GLU A 472 28.10 -8.51 -40.73
CA GLU A 472 28.98 -7.40 -40.34
C GLU A 472 29.12 -7.31 -38.81
N LEU A 473 28.00 -7.44 -38.10
CA LEU A 473 27.95 -7.35 -36.64
C LEU A 473 28.61 -8.55 -35.96
N ALA A 474 28.50 -9.75 -36.55
CA ALA A 474 29.25 -10.92 -36.11
C ALA A 474 30.76 -10.74 -36.34
N ALA A 475 31.16 -10.21 -37.50
CA ALA A 475 32.56 -10.00 -37.86
C ALA A 475 33.25 -8.90 -37.02
N SER A 476 32.49 -7.92 -36.52
CA SER A 476 33.02 -6.85 -35.66
C SER A 476 33.46 -7.33 -34.27
N GLY A 477 33.04 -8.53 -33.86
CA GLY A 477 33.33 -9.08 -32.53
C GLY A 477 32.53 -8.43 -31.39
N LEU A 478 31.51 -7.61 -31.71
CA LEU A 478 30.66 -6.96 -30.71
C LEU A 478 29.58 -7.88 -30.12
N ILE A 479 29.29 -9.01 -30.78
CA ILE A 479 28.35 -10.01 -30.30
C ILE A 479 29.06 -10.99 -29.37
N ALA A 480 28.61 -11.02 -28.12
CA ALA A 480 29.02 -12.02 -27.14
C ALA A 480 27.90 -13.06 -26.92
N PRO A 481 28.23 -14.25 -26.39
CA PRO A 481 27.25 -15.30 -26.15
C PRO A 481 26.03 -14.83 -25.33
N ALA A 482 24.86 -15.34 -25.70
CA ALA A 482 23.58 -15.09 -25.03
C ALA A 482 22.86 -16.41 -24.77
N ALA A 483 22.14 -16.52 -23.65
CA ALA A 483 21.39 -17.72 -23.32
C ALA A 483 20.14 -17.86 -24.21
N VAL A 484 19.48 -16.73 -24.48
CA VAL A 484 18.24 -16.65 -25.26
C VAL A 484 18.42 -15.64 -26.40
N LEU A 485 18.01 -16.02 -27.60
CA LEU A 485 18.00 -15.18 -28.79
C LEU A 485 16.58 -15.04 -29.34
N LEU A 486 16.13 -13.81 -29.58
CA LEU A 486 14.97 -13.58 -30.44
C LEU A 486 15.40 -13.75 -31.91
N ALA A 487 14.68 -14.58 -32.66
CA ALA A 487 14.96 -14.76 -34.08
C ALA A 487 14.71 -13.44 -34.83
N PRO A 488 15.69 -12.92 -35.60
CA PRO A 488 15.49 -11.72 -36.41
C PRO A 488 14.31 -11.89 -37.38
N ASP A 489 13.56 -10.80 -37.55
CA ASP A 489 12.51 -10.68 -38.57
C ASP A 489 11.54 -11.88 -38.56
N HIS A 490 11.07 -12.26 -37.37
CA HIS A 490 10.11 -13.36 -37.15
C HIS A 490 10.58 -14.72 -37.69
N GLY A 491 11.91 -14.94 -37.77
CA GLY A 491 12.49 -16.18 -38.29
C GLY A 491 12.59 -16.21 -39.82
N ASN A 492 12.72 -15.06 -40.47
CA ASN A 492 12.99 -15.02 -41.91
C ASN A 492 14.41 -15.52 -42.22
N ALA A 493 14.52 -16.55 -43.07
CA ALA A 493 15.81 -17.13 -43.45
C ALA A 493 16.77 -16.10 -44.10
N ASN A 494 16.22 -15.09 -44.78
CA ASN A 494 17.00 -14.04 -45.44
C ASN A 494 17.55 -12.98 -44.49
N SER A 495 17.12 -13.00 -43.23
CA SER A 495 17.56 -12.06 -42.18
C SER A 495 18.51 -12.76 -41.18
N MET A 496 18.92 -14.00 -41.50
CA MET A 496 19.75 -14.84 -40.65
C MET A 496 21.13 -15.11 -41.25
N SER A 497 22.15 -15.13 -40.39
CA SER A 497 23.53 -15.48 -40.73
C SER A 497 24.05 -16.55 -39.79
N MET A 498 24.69 -17.60 -40.33
CA MET A 498 25.34 -18.63 -39.51
C MET A 498 26.45 -18.04 -38.65
N LEU A 499 27.21 -17.07 -39.19
CA LEU A 499 28.25 -16.37 -38.45
C LEU A 499 27.68 -15.66 -37.21
N PHE A 500 26.49 -15.08 -37.34
CA PHE A 500 25.80 -14.44 -36.21
C PHE A 500 25.31 -15.44 -35.17
N LEU A 501 24.72 -16.55 -35.60
CA LEU A 501 24.28 -17.62 -34.70
C LEU A 501 25.45 -18.28 -33.96
N ASP A 502 26.59 -18.43 -34.64
CA ASP A 502 27.81 -19.00 -34.06
C ASP A 502 28.49 -18.04 -33.09
N ALA A 503 28.42 -16.72 -33.33
CA ALA A 503 28.89 -15.70 -32.39
C ALA A 503 27.97 -15.59 -31.15
N ALA A 504 26.65 -15.63 -31.34
CA ALA A 504 25.68 -15.49 -30.26
C ALA A 504 25.52 -16.75 -29.38
N GLN A 505 25.85 -17.94 -29.90
CA GLN A 505 25.76 -19.25 -29.23
C GLN A 505 24.49 -19.45 -28.36
N PRO A 506 23.27 -19.21 -28.89
CA PRO A 506 22.06 -19.31 -28.09
C PRO A 506 21.73 -20.74 -27.69
N ARG A 507 21.30 -20.93 -26.44
CA ARG A 507 20.74 -22.21 -25.95
C ARG A 507 19.27 -22.36 -26.35
N ALA A 508 18.53 -21.24 -26.28
CA ALA A 508 17.13 -21.16 -26.70
C ALA A 508 16.95 -20.04 -27.75
N ILE A 509 16.11 -20.30 -28.74
CA ILE A 509 15.71 -19.33 -29.76
C ILE A 509 14.20 -19.15 -29.68
N VAL A 510 13.76 -17.90 -29.57
CA VAL A 510 12.33 -17.54 -29.56
C VAL A 510 11.97 -16.99 -30.93
N ILE A 511 10.90 -17.51 -31.52
CA ILE A 511 10.31 -16.99 -32.75
C ILE A 511 8.96 -16.36 -32.40
N ALA A 512 8.91 -15.03 -32.40
CA ALA A 512 7.67 -14.27 -32.22
C ALA A 512 6.92 -14.24 -33.56
N ILE A 513 5.86 -15.02 -33.68
CA ILE A 513 5.04 -15.11 -34.89
C ILE A 513 3.58 -15.35 -34.53
N GLY A 514 2.67 -14.84 -35.35
CA GLY A 514 1.23 -15.01 -35.17
C GLY A 514 0.69 -16.30 -35.78
N ALA A 515 -0.45 -16.77 -35.25
CA ALA A 515 -1.13 -17.97 -35.75
C ALA A 515 -1.40 -17.91 -37.26
N GLY A 516 -1.06 -18.99 -37.96
CA GLY A 516 -1.24 -19.14 -39.42
C GLY A 516 -0.01 -18.76 -40.25
N ASN A 517 1.01 -18.15 -39.65
CA ASN A 517 2.31 -17.95 -40.28
C ASN A 517 3.28 -19.05 -39.82
N SER A 518 4.00 -19.66 -40.76
CA SER A 518 4.98 -20.71 -40.44
C SER A 518 6.38 -20.28 -40.84
N PRO A 519 7.39 -20.48 -39.96
CA PRO A 519 8.79 -20.30 -40.34
C PRO A 519 9.11 -21.16 -41.56
N LYS A 520 9.91 -20.63 -42.49
CA LYS A 520 10.34 -21.39 -43.67
C LYS A 520 11.17 -22.59 -43.21
N ALA A 521 11.08 -23.70 -43.95
CA ALA A 521 11.87 -24.91 -43.67
C ALA A 521 13.39 -24.65 -43.65
N GLN A 522 13.86 -23.66 -44.42
CA GLN A 522 15.25 -23.21 -44.41
C GLN A 522 15.65 -22.63 -43.05
N THR A 523 14.80 -21.81 -42.42
CA THR A 523 15.05 -21.27 -41.07
C THR A 523 15.12 -22.37 -40.03
N MET A 524 14.20 -23.34 -40.10
CA MET A 524 14.17 -24.45 -39.13
C MET A 524 15.42 -25.32 -39.21
N LYS A 525 15.99 -25.51 -40.41
CA LYS A 525 17.29 -26.19 -40.59
C LYS A 525 18.45 -25.45 -39.92
N LEU A 526 18.45 -24.11 -39.94
CA LEU A 526 19.50 -23.31 -39.28
C LEU A 526 19.46 -23.44 -37.75
N PHE A 527 18.30 -23.79 -37.19
CA PHE A 527 18.10 -23.96 -35.76
C PHE A 527 18.21 -25.41 -35.27
N GLU A 528 18.54 -26.36 -36.16
CA GLU A 528 18.78 -27.75 -35.77
C GLU A 528 19.84 -27.84 -34.66
N GLY A 529 19.55 -28.63 -33.62
CA GLY A 529 20.39 -28.79 -32.43
C GLY A 529 20.17 -27.74 -31.33
N ARG A 530 19.27 -26.77 -31.51
CA ARG A 530 18.91 -25.74 -30.51
C ARG A 530 17.46 -25.87 -30.06
N THR A 531 17.14 -25.35 -28.88
CA THR A 531 15.74 -25.33 -28.40
C THR A 531 15.00 -24.16 -29.04
N VAL A 532 14.04 -24.45 -29.92
CA VAL A 532 13.22 -23.43 -30.58
C VAL A 532 11.85 -23.35 -29.89
N LEU A 533 11.46 -22.15 -29.50
CA LEU A 533 10.16 -21.86 -28.89
C LEU A 533 9.42 -20.84 -29.74
N ARG A 534 8.15 -21.09 -30.04
CA ARG A 534 7.34 -20.24 -30.91
C ARG A 534 6.10 -19.74 -30.17
N THR A 535 5.78 -18.46 -30.34
CA THR A 535 4.62 -17.84 -29.66
C THR A 535 3.28 -18.34 -30.21
N ASP A 536 3.20 -18.69 -31.50
CA ASP A 536 1.97 -19.22 -32.11
C ASP A 536 1.56 -20.60 -31.57
N GLU A 537 2.53 -21.44 -31.23
CA GLU A 537 2.30 -22.76 -30.65
C GLU A 537 2.07 -22.71 -29.14
N ARG A 538 2.84 -21.87 -28.43
CA ARG A 538 2.92 -21.91 -26.96
C ARG A 538 2.32 -20.69 -26.24
N GLY A 539 1.73 -19.75 -26.98
CA GLY A 539 1.26 -18.47 -26.44
C GLY A 539 2.42 -17.59 -25.96
N ALA A 540 2.21 -16.83 -24.88
CA ALA A 540 3.30 -16.05 -24.29
C ALA A 540 4.40 -16.96 -23.71
N ILE A 541 5.66 -16.64 -24.00
CA ILE A 541 6.83 -17.38 -23.51
C ILE A 541 7.57 -16.51 -22.50
N SER A 542 7.70 -16.98 -21.27
CA SER A 542 8.34 -16.25 -20.17
C SER A 542 9.60 -16.97 -19.69
N PHE A 543 10.70 -16.24 -19.61
CA PHE A 543 11.94 -16.71 -19.02
C PHE A 543 12.16 -16.02 -17.69
N ALA A 544 12.33 -16.79 -16.61
CA ALA A 544 12.70 -16.28 -15.30
C ALA A 544 14.15 -16.65 -14.98
N THR A 545 14.91 -15.76 -14.37
CA THR A 545 16.30 -16.03 -13.95
C THR A 545 16.65 -15.32 -12.64
N ASP A 546 17.43 -15.99 -11.80
CA ASP A 546 18.04 -15.45 -10.58
C ASP A 546 19.49 -14.97 -10.82
N GLY A 547 19.92 -14.93 -12.08
CA GLY A 547 21.27 -14.60 -12.48
C GLY A 547 22.23 -15.81 -12.52
N LYS A 548 21.77 -17.02 -12.17
CA LYS A 548 22.55 -18.28 -12.27
C LYS A 548 21.79 -19.36 -13.03
N GLN A 549 20.51 -19.53 -12.74
CA GLN A 549 19.63 -20.50 -13.37
C GLN A 549 18.58 -19.79 -14.22
N LEU A 550 18.23 -20.41 -15.33
CA LEU A 550 17.21 -19.94 -16.26
C LEU A 550 16.07 -20.95 -16.29
N TRP A 551 14.86 -20.48 -15.98
CA TRP A 551 13.62 -21.24 -16.08
C TRP A 551 12.80 -20.70 -17.23
N VAL A 552 12.08 -21.59 -17.91
CA VAL A 552 11.17 -21.23 -19.00
C VAL A 552 9.76 -21.71 -18.68
N GLU A 553 8.80 -20.81 -18.85
CA GLU A 553 7.36 -21.05 -18.70
C GLU A 553 6.70 -20.64 -20.02
N ALA A 554 5.75 -21.44 -20.49
CA ALA A 554 4.96 -21.12 -21.66
C ALA A 554 3.47 -21.29 -21.34
N GLU A 555 2.62 -20.48 -21.96
CA GLU A 555 1.20 -20.36 -21.63
C GLU A 555 0.39 -21.60 -22.07
N ARG A 556 0.82 -22.31 -23.12
CA ARG A 556 0.13 -23.50 -23.67
C ARG A 556 0.98 -24.77 -23.66
#